data_AF-A0A3A0CH66-F1
#
_entry.id   AF-A0A3A0CH66-F1
#
_cell.length_a   1.000
_cell.length_b   1.000
_cell.length_c   1.000
_cell.angle_alpha   90.00
_cell.angle_beta   90.00
_cell.angle_gamma   90.00
#
_symmetry.space_group_name_H-M   'P 1'
#
loop_
_entity.id
_entity.type
_entity.pdbx_description
1 polymer ?
#
loop_
_entity_poly.entity_id
_entity_poly.type
_entity_poly.pdbx_seq_one_letter_code
_entity_poly.pdbx_strand_id
1 'polypeptide(L)'
;MIRLRIGLLIGGLAALVFGGQSLFTWLSNLSPTQMTYENYCSQRPAAKWLELSNTWVDYRFAVEIQTISKGKYSSGPGTVTNREYYVPMYKSRDDESNVIAFLKCHSDESVKLAREAANTDIPDEDAQAQWIQNNDQRMNRNITVKGLVLYGLHESSEDRKLLNQAARGRLVDDFVIIDENEEPAGGLGFLLVLLGVGLVGGVGWSFFKKSPQQPPRPQANGYVPMAQRMPPHAGPPAPMAGGAALPARQAPLPGSPPLPPRQAPLPPKRPPPPPPPRE
;
A
#
# COMPACT_ATOMS: atom_id res chain seq x y z
N MET A 1 28.76 6.79 23.51
CA MET A 1 29.14 6.40 22.13
C MET A 1 28.53 5.08 21.67
N ILE A 2 28.57 3.99 22.46
CA ILE A 2 28.00 2.68 22.04
C ILE A 2 26.51 2.76 21.68
N ARG A 3 25.69 3.42 22.50
CA ARG A 3 24.24 3.60 22.24
C ARG A 3 23.95 4.31 20.91
N LEU A 4 24.74 5.33 20.57
CA LEU A 4 24.62 6.05 19.30
C LEU A 4 24.94 5.13 18.11
N ARG A 5 26.01 4.33 18.19
CA ARG A 5 26.38 3.38 17.12
C ARG A 5 25.31 2.31 16.90
N ILE A 6 24.71 1.80 17.98
CA ILE A 6 23.59 0.85 17.90
C ILE A 6 22.39 1.51 17.21
N GLY A 7 22.04 2.74 17.59
CA GLY A 7 20.97 3.50 16.94
C GLY A 7 21.20 3.70 15.44
N LEU A 8 22.43 4.07 15.04
CA LEU A 8 22.79 4.23 13.62
C LEU A 8 22.75 2.91 12.84
N LEU A 9 23.14 1.79 13.45
CA LEU A 9 23.02 0.47 12.82
C LEU A 9 21.56 0.08 12.61
N ILE A 10 20.70 0.26 13.62
CA ILE A 10 19.27 -0.05 13.51
C ILE A 10 18.61 0.85 12.45
N GLY A 11 18.88 2.16 12.50
CA GLY A 11 18.38 3.10 11.50
C GLY A 11 18.87 2.78 10.09
N GLY A 12 20.15 2.39 9.95
CA GLY A 12 20.73 1.96 8.68
C GLY A 12 20.08 0.69 8.14
N LEU A 13 19.85 -0.33 8.99
CA LEU A 13 19.13 -1.55 8.58
C LEU A 13 17.70 -1.24 8.16
N ALA A 14 16.98 -0.41 8.91
CA ALA A 14 15.63 0.00 8.55
C ALA A 14 15.62 0.71 7.19
N ALA A 15 16.54 1.64 6.96
CA ALA A 15 16.68 2.33 5.68
C ALA A 15 16.99 1.36 4.52
N LEU A 16 17.82 0.33 4.74
CA LEU A 16 18.09 -0.71 3.74
C LEU A 16 16.85 -1.56 3.42
N VAL A 17 16.06 -1.94 4.43
CA VAL A 17 14.87 -2.78 4.23
C VAL A 17 13.79 -2.00 3.49
N PHE A 18 13.43 -0.80 3.98
CA PHE A 18 12.39 0.03 3.36
C PHE A 18 12.86 0.58 2.00
N GLY A 19 14.10 1.07 1.92
CA GLY A 19 14.70 1.53 0.67
C GLY A 19 14.81 0.41 -0.35
N GLY A 20 15.21 -0.79 0.07
CA GLY A 20 15.37 -1.96 -0.79
C GLY A 20 14.04 -2.43 -1.39
N GLN A 21 12.96 -2.43 -0.61
CA GLN A 21 11.63 -2.76 -1.13
C GLN A 21 11.13 -1.74 -2.16
N SER A 22 11.31 -0.44 -1.88
CA SER A 22 10.96 0.63 -2.82
C SER A 22 11.80 0.56 -4.09
N LEU A 23 13.11 0.33 -3.95
CA LEU A 23 14.04 0.17 -5.08
C LEU A 23 13.70 -1.07 -5.91
N PHE A 24 13.40 -2.20 -5.28
CA PHE A 24 12.96 -3.42 -5.97
C PHE A 24 11.66 -3.19 -6.73
N THR A 25 10.70 -2.49 -6.13
CA THR A 25 9.45 -2.12 -6.79
C THR A 25 9.72 -1.28 -8.04
N TRP A 26 10.59 -0.28 -7.92
CA TRP A 26 10.98 0.56 -9.05
C TRP A 26 11.71 -0.22 -10.15
N LEU A 27 12.70 -1.05 -9.79
CA LEU A 27 13.45 -1.88 -10.76
C LEU A 27 12.55 -2.91 -11.46
N SER A 28 11.54 -3.43 -10.78
CA SER A 28 10.59 -4.38 -11.37
C SER A 28 9.54 -3.69 -12.25
N ASN A 29 9.46 -2.36 -12.21
CA ASN A 29 8.51 -1.54 -12.97
C ASN A 29 9.27 -0.40 -13.69
N LEU A 30 10.40 -0.72 -14.35
CA LEU A 30 11.20 0.27 -15.09
C LEU A 30 10.49 0.82 -16.34
N SER A 31 9.53 0.06 -16.86
CA SER A 31 8.65 0.46 -17.95
C SER A 31 7.20 0.15 -17.56
N PRO A 32 6.22 0.93 -18.04
CA PRO A 32 4.82 0.63 -17.79
C PRO A 32 4.47 -0.71 -18.44
N THR A 33 3.67 -1.53 -17.76
CA THR A 33 3.15 -2.77 -18.33
C THR A 33 2.03 -2.42 -19.31
N GLN A 34 2.27 -2.65 -20.60
CA GLN A 34 1.33 -2.35 -21.67
C GLN A 34 0.31 -3.47 -21.84
N MET A 35 -0.98 -3.15 -21.79
CA MET A 35 -2.06 -4.08 -22.13
C MET A 35 -3.35 -3.34 -22.49
N THR A 36 -4.35 -4.05 -23.00
CA THR A 36 -5.69 -3.48 -23.19
C THR A 36 -6.45 -3.45 -21.87
N TYR A 37 -7.41 -2.53 -21.74
CA TYR A 37 -8.30 -2.49 -20.56
C TYR A 37 -9.08 -3.81 -20.36
N GLU A 38 -9.49 -4.45 -21.46
CA GLU A 38 -10.16 -5.74 -21.43
C GLU A 38 -9.29 -6.86 -20.84
N ASN A 39 -8.02 -6.92 -21.23
CA ASN A 39 -7.06 -7.88 -20.68
C ASN A 39 -6.81 -7.60 -19.20
N TYR A 40 -6.73 -6.32 -18.81
CA TYR A 40 -6.59 -5.93 -17.42
C TYR A 40 -7.76 -6.43 -16.57
N CYS A 41 -9.00 -6.24 -17.04
CA CYS A 41 -10.21 -6.71 -16.35
C CYS A 41 -10.20 -8.22 -16.11
N SER A 42 -9.58 -8.99 -17.02
CA SER A 42 -9.58 -10.45 -17.00
C SER A 42 -8.42 -11.03 -16.18
N GLN A 43 -7.22 -10.47 -16.32
CA GLN A 43 -5.99 -11.01 -15.71
C GLN A 43 -5.65 -10.38 -14.37
N ARG A 44 -6.05 -9.11 -14.15
CA ARG A 44 -5.74 -8.31 -12.94
C ARG A 44 -4.27 -8.45 -12.51
N PRO A 45 -3.31 -8.09 -13.38
CA PRO A 45 -1.90 -8.23 -13.06
C PRO A 45 -1.54 -7.42 -11.81
N ALA A 46 -0.62 -7.93 -11.00
CA ALA A 46 -0.08 -7.24 -9.82
C ALA A 46 0.91 -6.10 -10.17
N ALA A 47 1.02 -5.73 -11.46
CA ALA A 47 1.87 -4.66 -11.93
C ALA A 47 1.38 -3.32 -11.37
N LYS A 48 2.32 -2.51 -10.87
CA LYS A 48 1.99 -1.23 -10.24
C LYS A 48 1.99 -0.08 -11.22
N TRP A 49 2.69 -0.18 -12.35
CA TRP A 49 2.73 0.86 -13.37
C TRP A 49 2.18 0.31 -14.67
N LEU A 50 1.07 0.88 -15.15
CA LEU A 50 0.30 0.36 -16.27
C LEU A 50 0.18 1.39 -17.39
N GLU A 51 0.07 0.88 -18.60
CA GLU A 51 -0.38 1.62 -19.78
C GLU A 51 -1.52 0.81 -20.43
N LEU A 52 -2.74 1.28 -20.23
CA LEU A 52 -3.98 0.64 -20.64
C LEU A 52 -4.52 1.26 -21.93
N SER A 53 -4.41 0.52 -23.02
CA SER A 53 -4.98 0.89 -24.32
C SER A 53 -6.44 0.48 -24.44
N ASN A 54 -7.15 1.11 -25.39
CA ASN A 54 -8.57 0.88 -25.64
C ASN A 54 -9.45 1.07 -24.39
N THR A 55 -9.15 2.10 -23.60
CA THR A 55 -9.88 2.40 -22.38
C THR A 55 -10.94 3.45 -22.67
N TRP A 56 -12.20 3.15 -22.39
CA TRP A 56 -13.25 4.15 -22.41
C TRP A 56 -13.33 4.85 -21.06
N VAL A 57 -13.18 6.17 -21.06
CA VAL A 57 -13.23 7.02 -19.86
C VAL A 57 -14.44 7.93 -19.99
N ASP A 58 -15.33 7.88 -18.99
CA ASP A 58 -16.58 8.64 -19.00
C ASP A 58 -16.58 9.76 -17.94
N TYR A 59 -16.10 10.93 -18.33
CA TYR A 59 -15.99 12.12 -17.50
C TYR A 59 -17.35 12.61 -16.99
N ARG A 60 -18.48 12.23 -17.60
CA ARG A 60 -19.82 12.61 -17.12
C ARG A 60 -20.11 12.08 -15.72
N PHE A 61 -19.44 10.99 -15.33
CA PHE A 61 -19.53 10.36 -14.02
C PHE A 61 -18.31 10.67 -13.15
N ALA A 62 -17.63 11.79 -13.40
CA ALA A 62 -16.54 12.24 -12.55
C ALA A 62 -17.04 12.55 -11.13
N VAL A 63 -16.24 12.15 -10.13
CA VAL A 63 -16.47 12.47 -8.72
C VAL A 63 -15.35 13.36 -8.24
N GLU A 64 -15.70 14.46 -7.56
CA GLU A 64 -14.75 15.25 -6.78
C GLU A 64 -14.70 14.69 -5.34
N ILE A 65 -13.51 14.25 -4.91
CA ILE A 65 -13.24 13.92 -3.51
C ILE A 65 -12.40 15.05 -2.92
N GLN A 66 -12.88 15.61 -1.81
CA GLN A 66 -12.27 16.76 -1.16
C GLN A 66 -11.60 16.32 0.14
N THR A 67 -10.29 16.51 0.24
CA THR A 67 -9.60 16.35 1.52
C THR A 67 -9.74 17.65 2.31
N ILE A 68 -10.46 17.59 3.44
CA ILE A 68 -10.63 18.73 4.34
C ILE A 68 -9.65 18.59 5.51
N SER A 69 -8.70 19.51 5.60
CA SER A 69 -7.81 19.57 6.76
C SER A 69 -8.43 20.46 7.84
N LYS A 70 -8.78 19.86 8.98
CA LYS A 70 -9.12 20.61 10.19
C LYS A 70 -7.83 20.81 10.99
N GLY A 71 -7.38 22.06 11.11
CA GLY A 71 -6.28 22.38 12.01
C GLY A 71 -6.63 21.93 13.44
N LYS A 72 -5.66 21.36 14.17
CA LYS A 72 -5.85 20.76 15.52
C LYS A 72 -6.54 21.68 16.55
N TYR A 73 -6.61 22.99 16.28
CA TYR A 73 -7.18 23.99 17.18
C TYR A 73 -8.25 24.88 16.52
N SER A 74 -8.71 24.55 15.32
CA SER A 74 -9.75 25.34 14.65
C SER A 74 -11.11 24.72 14.88
N SER A 75 -11.99 25.45 15.58
CA SER A 75 -13.42 25.17 15.65
C SER A 75 -14.19 25.67 14.42
N GLY A 76 -13.50 26.24 13.44
CA GLY A 76 -14.10 26.73 12.19
C GLY A 76 -14.37 25.64 11.15
N PRO A 77 -15.06 25.99 10.05
CA PRO A 77 -15.16 25.11 8.89
C PRO A 77 -13.75 24.75 8.40
N GLY A 78 -13.50 23.46 8.17
CA GLY A 78 -12.19 23.00 7.72
C GLY A 78 -11.84 23.60 6.35
N THR A 79 -10.55 23.75 6.08
CA THR A 79 -10.09 24.25 4.78
C THR A 79 -9.96 23.07 3.83
N VAL A 80 -10.54 23.20 2.63
CA VAL A 80 -10.32 22.22 1.55
C VAL A 80 -8.86 22.34 1.11
N THR A 81 -8.07 21.31 1.42
CA THR A 81 -6.63 21.31 1.10
C THR A 81 -6.33 20.65 -0.23
N ASN A 82 -7.19 19.74 -0.68
CA ASN A 82 -6.99 19.03 -1.92
C ASN A 82 -8.35 18.66 -2.55
N ARG A 83 -8.43 18.74 -3.87
CA ARG A 83 -9.57 18.34 -4.69
C ARG A 83 -9.06 17.37 -5.72
N GLU A 84 -9.51 16.14 -5.63
CA GLU A 84 -9.08 15.06 -6.51
C GLU A 84 -10.29 14.57 -7.30
N TYR A 85 -10.10 14.33 -8.60
CA TYR A 85 -11.17 13.91 -9.49
C TYR A 85 -10.96 12.47 -9.93
N TYR A 86 -12.02 11.67 -9.83
CA TYR A 86 -12.01 10.26 -10.17
C TYR A 86 -13.04 9.97 -11.24
N VAL A 87 -12.64 9.25 -12.27
CA VAL A 87 -13.49 8.97 -13.44
C VAL A 87 -13.56 7.47 -13.68
N PRO A 88 -14.75 6.86 -13.80
CA PRO A 88 -14.85 5.43 -14.05
C PRO A 88 -14.34 5.06 -15.45
N MET A 89 -13.72 3.89 -15.53
CA MET A 89 -13.19 3.32 -16.77
C MET A 89 -14.02 2.09 -17.21
N TYR A 90 -14.11 1.89 -18.52
CA TYR A 90 -14.93 0.85 -19.14
C TYR A 90 -14.22 0.18 -20.33
N LYS A 91 -14.64 -1.04 -20.68
CA LYS A 91 -14.10 -1.78 -21.84
C LYS A 91 -14.59 -1.22 -23.17
N SER A 92 -15.82 -0.73 -23.18
CA SER A 92 -16.48 -0.17 -24.35
C SER A 92 -17.40 0.98 -23.95
N ARG A 93 -17.82 1.77 -24.93
CA ARG A 93 -18.74 2.90 -24.74
C ARG A 93 -20.05 2.52 -24.06
N ASP A 94 -20.60 1.37 -24.43
CA ASP A 94 -21.89 0.85 -23.97
C ASP A 94 -21.69 -0.31 -22.97
N ASP A 95 -20.54 -0.36 -22.31
CA ASP A 95 -20.23 -1.41 -21.36
C ASP A 95 -21.07 -1.26 -20.09
N GLU A 96 -21.95 -2.24 -19.87
CA GLU A 96 -22.78 -2.29 -18.68
C GLU A 96 -22.16 -3.10 -17.52
N SER A 97 -20.93 -3.60 -17.69
CA SER A 97 -20.27 -4.41 -16.68
C SER A 97 -19.87 -3.62 -15.44
N ASN A 98 -19.39 -4.35 -14.42
CA ASN A 98 -18.96 -3.77 -13.17
C ASN A 98 -17.72 -2.88 -13.38
N VAL A 99 -17.66 -1.75 -12.66
CA VAL A 99 -16.52 -0.84 -12.70
C VAL A 99 -15.40 -1.43 -11.84
N ILE A 100 -14.28 -1.75 -12.50
CA ILE A 100 -13.10 -2.35 -11.86
C ILE A 100 -12.01 -1.31 -11.61
N ALA A 101 -11.97 -0.24 -12.40
CA ALA A 101 -10.94 0.79 -12.27
C ALA A 101 -11.51 2.20 -12.39
N PHE A 102 -10.93 3.12 -11.62
CA PHE A 102 -11.09 4.55 -11.78
C PHE A 102 -9.78 5.18 -12.23
N LEU A 103 -9.87 6.23 -13.03
CA LEU A 103 -8.79 7.13 -13.35
C LEU A 103 -8.81 8.30 -12.35
N LYS A 104 -7.73 8.49 -11.59
CA LYS A 104 -7.49 9.72 -10.83
C LYS A 104 -6.82 10.73 -11.75
N CYS A 105 -7.51 11.83 -12.03
CA CYS A 105 -7.11 12.83 -13.01
C CYS A 105 -5.97 13.72 -12.50
N HIS A 106 -4.92 13.89 -13.31
CA HIS A 106 -3.81 14.81 -13.08
C HIS A 106 -3.51 15.72 -14.27
N SER A 107 -3.78 15.29 -15.50
CA SER A 107 -3.53 16.14 -16.67
C SER A 107 -4.46 17.36 -16.66
N ASP A 108 -3.97 18.51 -17.11
CA ASP A 108 -4.79 19.73 -17.17
C ASP A 108 -6.08 19.52 -17.96
N GLU A 109 -6.02 18.69 -19.01
CA GLU A 109 -7.17 18.32 -19.82
C GLU A 109 -8.16 17.44 -19.04
N SER A 110 -7.70 16.36 -18.40
CA SER A 110 -8.57 15.45 -17.67
C SER A 110 -9.22 16.12 -16.47
N VAL A 111 -8.46 16.93 -15.72
CA VAL A 111 -8.95 17.72 -14.58
C VAL A 111 -9.97 18.76 -15.05
N LYS A 112 -9.73 19.42 -16.20
CA LYS A 112 -10.69 20.38 -16.76
C LYS A 112 -12.01 19.70 -17.13
N LEU A 113 -11.95 18.56 -17.85
CA LEU A 113 -13.15 17.81 -18.25
C LEU A 113 -13.91 17.26 -17.03
N ALA A 114 -13.19 16.66 -16.08
CA ALA A 114 -13.79 16.13 -14.86
C ALA A 114 -14.42 17.24 -14.00
N ARG A 115 -13.75 18.39 -13.86
CA ARG A 115 -14.29 19.56 -13.16
C ARG A 115 -15.50 20.13 -13.87
N GLU A 116 -15.47 20.21 -15.20
CA GLU A 116 -16.62 20.69 -15.98
C GLU A 116 -17.83 19.79 -15.76
N ALA A 117 -17.65 18.47 -15.85
CA ALA A 117 -18.72 17.51 -15.58
C ALA A 117 -19.24 17.59 -14.14
N ALA A 118 -18.33 17.66 -13.14
CA ALA A 118 -18.70 17.73 -11.73
C ALA A 118 -19.44 19.02 -11.34
N ASN A 119 -19.16 20.14 -12.02
CA ASN A 119 -19.83 21.42 -11.77
C ASN A 119 -21.08 21.64 -12.63
N THR A 120 -21.41 20.72 -13.53
CA THR A 120 -22.59 20.81 -14.37
C THR A 120 -23.82 20.35 -13.55
N ASP A 121 -24.24 21.21 -12.62
CA ASP A 121 -25.54 21.10 -11.97
C ASP A 121 -26.56 21.87 -12.83
N ILE A 122 -27.11 21.20 -13.84
CA ILE A 122 -28.16 21.75 -14.71
C ILE A 122 -29.50 21.27 -14.12
N PRO A 123 -30.31 22.16 -13.53
CA PRO A 123 -31.58 21.78 -12.91
C PRO A 123 -32.64 21.30 -13.92
N ASP A 124 -32.50 21.72 -15.17
CA ASP A 124 -33.41 21.41 -16.26
C ASP A 124 -32.98 20.14 -17.00
N GLU A 125 -33.85 19.14 -17.02
CA GLU A 125 -33.57 17.82 -17.61
C GLU A 125 -33.32 17.90 -19.12
N ASP A 126 -34.07 18.75 -19.83
CA ASP A 126 -33.91 18.96 -21.27
C ASP A 126 -32.57 19.63 -21.59
N ALA A 127 -32.18 20.68 -20.85
CA ALA A 127 -30.88 21.31 -20.99
C ALA A 127 -29.73 20.36 -20.61
N GLN A 128 -29.91 19.50 -19.61
CA GLN A 128 -28.93 18.47 -19.25
C GLN A 128 -28.78 17.45 -20.38
N ALA A 129 -29.88 16.96 -20.95
CA ALA A 129 -29.87 16.04 -22.08
C ALA A 129 -29.18 16.65 -23.31
N GLN A 130 -29.46 17.92 -23.63
CA GLN A 130 -28.79 18.65 -24.71
C GLN A 130 -27.30 18.83 -24.44
N TRP A 131 -26.92 19.16 -23.20
CA TRP A 131 -25.51 19.26 -22.81
C TRP A 131 -24.82 17.90 -22.97
N ILE A 132 -25.43 16.81 -22.52
CA ILE A 132 -24.88 15.47 -22.70
C ILE A 132 -24.69 15.17 -24.18
N GLN A 133 -25.70 15.40 -25.02
CA GLN A 133 -25.61 15.14 -26.47
C GLN A 133 -24.51 15.95 -27.15
N ASN A 134 -24.40 17.25 -26.82
CA ASN A 134 -23.40 18.15 -27.40
C ASN A 134 -21.97 17.83 -26.95
N ASN A 135 -21.82 17.18 -25.79
CA ASN A 135 -20.51 16.93 -25.17
C ASN A 135 -20.15 15.45 -25.07
N ASP A 136 -21.00 14.56 -25.55
CA ASP A 136 -20.85 13.12 -25.40
C ASP A 136 -19.52 12.62 -25.98
N GLN A 137 -19.14 13.10 -27.17
CA GLN A 137 -17.88 12.69 -27.81
C GLN A 137 -16.63 13.12 -27.03
N ARG A 138 -16.67 14.28 -26.34
CA ARG A 138 -15.52 14.76 -25.57
C ARG A 138 -15.49 14.19 -24.16
N MET A 139 -16.66 13.93 -23.57
CA MET A 139 -16.77 13.42 -22.20
C MET A 139 -16.70 11.89 -22.14
N ASN A 140 -17.02 11.19 -23.21
CA ASN A 140 -16.88 9.74 -23.31
C ASN A 140 -15.94 9.38 -24.45
N ARG A 141 -14.67 9.16 -24.12
CA ARG A 141 -13.60 8.98 -25.11
C ARG A 141 -12.82 7.70 -24.86
N ASN A 142 -12.41 7.08 -25.95
CA ASN A 142 -11.43 6.00 -25.94
C ASN A 142 -10.02 6.61 -25.93
N ILE A 143 -9.27 6.38 -24.86
CA ILE A 143 -7.90 6.88 -24.68
C ILE A 143 -6.98 5.78 -24.16
N THR A 144 -5.68 5.98 -24.35
CA THR A 144 -4.65 5.22 -23.64
C THR A 144 -4.40 5.88 -22.30
N VAL A 145 -4.59 5.13 -21.21
CA VAL A 145 -4.37 5.59 -19.84
C VAL A 145 -3.04 5.05 -19.35
N LYS A 146 -2.09 5.92 -19.01
CA LYS A 146 -0.83 5.55 -18.36
C LYS A 146 -0.83 6.06 -16.94
N GLY A 147 -0.46 5.22 -15.97
CA GLY A 147 -0.45 5.65 -14.57
C GLY A 147 -0.07 4.58 -13.57
N LEU A 148 0.07 5.01 -12.32
CA LEU A 148 0.40 4.16 -11.18
C LEU A 148 -0.89 3.59 -10.57
N VAL A 149 -0.95 2.28 -10.40
CA VAL A 149 -2.04 1.60 -9.71
C VAL A 149 -1.93 1.85 -8.21
N LEU A 150 -2.90 2.58 -7.70
CA LEU A 150 -3.20 2.69 -6.28
C LEU A 150 -4.17 1.57 -5.94
N TYR A 151 -3.75 0.69 -5.03
CA TYR A 151 -4.66 -0.33 -4.51
C TYR A 151 -5.83 0.36 -3.83
N GLY A 152 -7.04 -0.15 -4.14
CA GLY A 152 -8.34 0.33 -3.68
C GLY A 152 -8.20 0.95 -2.32
N LEU A 153 -8.44 2.26 -2.29
CA LEU A 153 -8.06 3.11 -1.19
C LEU A 153 -8.47 2.45 0.14
N HIS A 154 -7.59 2.52 1.15
CA HIS A 154 -8.01 2.33 2.57
C HIS A 154 -8.88 3.52 2.99
N GLU A 155 -9.78 3.92 2.12
CA GLU A 155 -10.54 5.13 2.19
C GLU A 155 -11.65 4.99 3.18
N SER A 156 -12.09 6.15 3.65
CA SER A 156 -13.26 6.23 4.50
C SER A 156 -14.45 5.55 3.79
N SER A 157 -15.42 5.07 4.57
CA SER A 157 -16.68 4.55 4.02
C SER A 157 -17.42 5.58 3.14
N GLU A 158 -17.07 6.87 3.24
CA GLU A 158 -17.68 7.96 2.48
C GLU A 158 -17.13 8.02 1.05
N ASP A 159 -15.82 7.97 0.87
CA ASP A 159 -15.20 8.05 -0.46
C ASP A 159 -15.62 6.86 -1.33
N ARG A 160 -15.62 5.65 -0.75
CA ARG A 160 -16.15 4.46 -1.42
C ARG A 160 -17.61 4.61 -1.82
N LYS A 161 -18.43 5.30 -1.02
CA LYS A 161 -19.84 5.55 -1.35
C LYS A 161 -19.95 6.50 -2.55
N LEU A 162 -19.13 7.55 -2.60
CA LEU A 162 -19.09 8.49 -3.73
C LEU A 162 -18.63 7.80 -5.01
N LEU A 163 -17.57 6.99 -4.95
CA LEU A 163 -17.09 6.19 -6.09
C LEU A 163 -18.16 5.18 -6.54
N ASN A 164 -18.83 4.52 -5.61
CA ASN A 164 -19.92 3.60 -5.96
C ASN A 164 -21.12 4.33 -6.60
N GLN A 165 -21.41 5.56 -6.17
CA GLN A 165 -22.43 6.39 -6.80
C GLN A 165 -22.09 6.72 -8.26
N ALA A 166 -20.84 7.10 -8.55
CA ALA A 166 -20.38 7.31 -9.92
C ALA A 166 -20.35 6.02 -10.76
N ALA A 167 -20.02 4.88 -10.13
CA ALA A 167 -20.15 3.56 -10.76
C ALA A 167 -21.61 3.09 -10.92
N ARG A 168 -22.60 3.91 -10.52
CA ARG A 168 -24.04 3.60 -10.54
C ARG A 168 -24.37 2.31 -9.77
N GLY A 169 -23.70 2.09 -8.64
CA GLY A 169 -23.90 0.91 -7.80
C GLY A 169 -23.19 -0.36 -8.30
N ARG A 170 -22.36 -0.27 -9.34
CA ARG A 170 -21.68 -1.42 -9.97
C ARG A 170 -20.19 -1.50 -9.62
N LEU A 171 -19.79 -0.94 -8.48
CA LEU A 171 -18.41 -0.97 -8.03
C LEU A 171 -18.05 -2.35 -7.45
N VAL A 172 -16.99 -2.98 -7.96
CA VAL A 172 -16.47 -4.23 -7.36
C VAL A 172 -15.76 -3.95 -6.04
N ASP A 173 -15.68 -4.95 -5.15
CA ASP A 173 -15.02 -4.79 -3.85
C ASP A 173 -13.52 -4.48 -3.97
N ASP A 174 -12.85 -5.04 -4.98
CA ASP A 174 -11.42 -4.94 -5.21
C ASP A 174 -11.07 -4.03 -6.39
N PHE A 175 -11.81 -2.94 -6.51
CA PHE A 175 -11.55 -1.94 -7.54
C PHE A 175 -10.18 -1.29 -7.31
N VAL A 176 -9.60 -0.78 -8.40
CA VAL A 176 -8.33 -0.06 -8.38
C VAL A 176 -8.52 1.38 -8.80
N ILE A 177 -7.55 2.20 -8.44
CA ILE A 177 -7.44 3.57 -8.93
C ILE A 177 -6.12 3.69 -9.67
N ILE A 178 -6.15 4.27 -10.87
CA ILE A 178 -4.97 4.53 -11.68
C ILE A 178 -4.69 6.02 -11.59
N ASP A 179 -3.54 6.35 -11.00
CA ASP A 179 -3.05 7.71 -10.84
C ASP A 179 -2.44 8.19 -12.16
N GLU A 180 -3.16 9.06 -12.88
CA GLU A 180 -2.83 9.44 -14.26
C GLU A 180 -1.43 10.06 -14.33
N ASN A 181 -0.60 9.56 -15.26
CA ASN A 181 0.78 9.99 -15.51
C ASN A 181 1.75 9.86 -14.33
N GLU A 182 1.33 9.30 -13.19
CA GLU A 182 2.21 9.09 -12.05
C GLU A 182 3.16 7.91 -12.31
N GLU A 183 4.42 8.08 -11.91
CA GLU A 183 5.47 7.06 -12.01
C GLU A 183 5.80 6.49 -10.62
N PRO A 184 6.27 5.23 -10.53
CA PRO A 184 6.70 4.69 -9.25
C PRO A 184 7.87 5.51 -8.69
N ALA A 185 7.71 6.07 -7.49
CA ALA A 185 8.72 6.88 -6.81
C ALA A 185 9.98 6.07 -6.42
N GLY A 186 10.88 5.85 -7.38
CA GLY A 186 12.10 5.06 -7.20
C GLY A 186 13.24 5.82 -6.52
N GLY A 187 13.33 7.13 -6.74
CA GLY A 187 14.46 7.95 -6.30
C GLY A 187 14.66 7.95 -4.78
N LEU A 188 13.56 8.02 -4.02
CA LEU A 188 13.62 7.96 -2.56
C LEU A 188 14.10 6.59 -2.07
N GLY A 189 13.64 5.51 -2.70
CA GLY A 189 14.08 4.15 -2.38
C GLY A 189 15.58 3.99 -2.56
N PHE A 190 16.12 4.46 -3.69
CA PHE A 190 17.55 4.46 -3.95
C PHE A 190 18.35 5.26 -2.92
N LEU A 191 17.90 6.48 -2.58
CA LEU A 191 18.56 7.32 -1.58
C LEU A 191 18.58 6.67 -0.20
N LEU A 192 17.47 6.04 0.22
CA LEU A 192 17.39 5.31 1.49
C LEU A 192 18.34 4.12 1.52
N VAL A 193 18.49 3.39 0.41
CA VAL A 193 19.48 2.30 0.31
C VAL A 193 20.89 2.86 0.47
N LEU A 194 21.26 3.93 -0.25
CA LEU A 194 22.58 4.56 -0.12
C LEU A 194 22.86 5.05 1.30
N LEU A 195 21.87 5.70 1.94
CA LEU A 195 21.98 6.13 3.33
C LEU A 195 22.18 4.93 4.26
N GLY A 196 21.41 3.87 4.07
CA GLY A 196 21.53 2.63 4.84
C GLY A 196 22.91 1.98 4.70
N VAL A 197 23.43 1.87 3.48
CA VAL A 197 24.79 1.38 3.20
C VAL A 197 25.84 2.28 3.88
N GLY A 198 25.69 3.60 3.77
CA GLY A 198 26.60 4.57 4.38
C GLY A 198 26.63 4.49 5.90
N LEU A 199 25.46 4.34 6.54
CA LEU A 199 25.34 4.21 7.99
C LEU A 199 25.93 2.88 8.50
N VAL A 200 25.54 1.76 7.91
CA VAL A 200 26.01 0.43 8.31
C VAL A 200 27.51 0.29 8.01
N GLY A 201 27.93 0.68 6.81
CA GLY A 201 29.32 0.66 6.37
C GLY A 201 30.21 1.58 7.20
N GLY A 202 29.75 2.81 7.48
CA GLY A 202 30.48 3.77 8.30
C GLY A 202 30.68 3.30 9.74
N VAL A 203 29.63 2.73 10.37
CA VAL A 203 29.75 2.15 11.71
C VAL A 203 30.67 0.92 11.69
N GLY A 204 30.53 0.02 10.71
CA GLY A 204 31.40 -1.15 10.53
C GLY A 204 32.87 -0.75 10.38
N TRP A 205 33.17 0.20 9.49
CA TRP A 205 34.52 0.72 9.27
C TRP A 205 35.14 1.33 10.53
N SER A 206 34.33 1.99 11.37
CA SER A 206 34.80 2.55 12.65
C SER A 206 35.26 1.48 13.65
N PHE A 207 34.78 0.24 13.54
CA PHE A 207 35.27 -0.88 14.34
C PHE A 207 36.57 -1.47 13.78
N PHE A 208 36.78 -1.42 12.45
CA PHE A 208 38.00 -1.90 11.80
C PHE A 208 39.17 -0.94 11.90
N LYS A 209 38.93 0.37 12.04
CA LYS A 209 39.95 1.32 12.49
C LYS A 209 40.28 1.05 13.97
N LYS A 210 40.93 -0.09 14.24
CA LYS A 210 41.59 -0.37 15.51
C LYS A 210 42.51 0.80 15.81
N SER A 211 42.37 1.37 17.00
CA SER A 211 43.35 2.31 17.54
C SER A 211 44.73 1.70 17.34
N PRO A 212 45.69 2.41 16.72
CA PRO A 212 47.06 1.91 16.60
C PRO A 212 47.46 1.40 17.98
N GLN A 213 47.83 0.11 18.05
CA GLN A 213 48.25 -0.53 19.30
C GLN A 213 49.23 0.45 19.95
N GLN A 214 48.83 1.04 21.09
CA GLN A 214 49.78 1.83 21.85
C GLN A 214 50.96 0.89 22.10
N PRO A 215 52.18 1.25 21.68
CA PRO A 215 53.34 0.40 21.89
C PRO A 215 53.35 0.00 23.36
N PRO A 216 53.61 -1.28 23.68
CA PRO A 216 53.57 -1.77 25.05
C PRO A 216 54.36 -0.81 25.93
N ARG A 217 53.69 -0.14 26.87
CA ARG A 217 54.38 0.68 27.87
C ARG A 217 55.39 -0.25 28.55
N PRO A 218 56.67 0.15 28.68
CA PRO A 218 57.65 -0.64 29.39
C PRO A 218 57.06 -1.03 30.75
N GLN A 219 56.83 -2.33 30.95
CA GLN A 219 56.44 -2.82 32.26
C GLN A 219 57.64 -2.60 33.16
N ALA A 220 57.53 -1.64 34.07
CA ALA A 220 58.47 -1.52 35.17
C ALA A 220 58.37 -2.81 35.97
N ASN A 221 59.42 -3.63 35.89
CA ASN A 221 59.65 -4.82 36.71
C ASN A 221 59.25 -4.53 38.17
N GLY A 222 58.24 -5.24 38.67
CA GLY A 222 57.75 -5.01 40.02
C GLY A 222 56.89 -6.15 40.54
N TYR A 223 57.57 -7.17 41.08
CA TYR A 223 57.11 -8.13 42.08
C TYR A 223 56.05 -9.18 41.69
N VAL A 224 56.52 -10.44 41.70
CA VAL A 224 55.71 -11.66 41.73
C VAL A 224 55.53 -12.07 43.20
N PRO A 225 54.33 -11.98 43.80
CA PRO A 225 54.04 -12.78 44.99
C PRO A 225 53.68 -14.21 44.56
N MET A 226 54.55 -15.15 44.93
CA MET A 226 54.27 -16.58 44.90
C MET A 226 53.22 -16.95 45.96
N ALA A 227 52.05 -17.40 45.53
CA ALA A 227 51.12 -18.29 46.25
C ALA A 227 49.92 -18.50 45.31
N GLN A 228 49.29 -19.64 45.09
CA GLN A 228 49.32 -20.93 45.74
C GLN A 228 48.62 -21.88 44.74
N ARG A 229 49.28 -22.96 44.34
CA ARG A 229 48.65 -24.10 43.66
C ARG A 229 47.84 -24.89 44.70
N MET A 230 46.58 -25.18 44.43
CA MET A 230 45.86 -26.30 45.07
C MET A 230 45.03 -27.10 44.04
N PRO A 231 44.76 -28.40 44.32
CA PRO A 231 44.33 -29.41 43.35
C PRO A 231 42.79 -29.53 43.18
N PRO A 232 42.29 -30.43 42.31
CA PRO A 232 40.89 -30.51 41.90
C PRO A 232 40.04 -31.31 42.90
N HIS A 233 38.83 -30.83 43.19
CA HIS A 233 37.80 -31.61 43.91
C HIS A 233 36.73 -32.13 42.94
N ALA A 234 36.51 -33.44 43.04
CA ALA A 234 35.49 -34.22 42.34
C ALA A 234 34.22 -34.42 43.18
N GLY A 235 33.08 -34.60 42.49
CA GLY A 235 31.81 -35.16 42.98
C GLY A 235 30.66 -34.13 43.15
N PRO A 236 29.36 -34.53 43.15
CA PRO A 236 28.73 -35.86 43.04
C PRO A 236 27.67 -35.97 41.88
N PRO A 237 26.98 -37.13 41.69
CA PRO A 237 26.10 -37.41 40.55
C PRO A 237 24.62 -36.96 40.74
N ALA A 238 23.89 -37.03 39.62
CA ALA A 238 22.48 -36.74 39.32
C ALA A 238 21.40 -36.87 40.43
N PRO A 239 20.23 -36.23 40.19
CA PRO A 239 18.97 -36.94 40.37
C PRO A 239 18.14 -37.01 39.08
N MET A 240 17.54 -38.19 38.91
CA MET A 240 16.53 -38.50 37.91
C MET A 240 15.29 -37.62 38.09
N ALA A 241 14.73 -37.14 36.98
CA ALA A 241 13.36 -36.69 36.90
C ALA A 241 12.68 -37.41 35.73
N GLY A 242 11.92 -38.45 36.07
CA GLY A 242 10.98 -39.08 35.17
C GLY A 242 9.86 -38.10 34.84
N GLY A 243 9.78 -37.71 33.57
CA GLY A 243 8.60 -37.10 32.99
C GLY A 243 7.96 -38.10 32.04
N ALA A 244 6.77 -38.59 32.42
CA ALA A 244 5.96 -39.46 31.59
C ALA A 244 5.73 -38.83 30.21
N ALA A 245 6.20 -39.50 29.16
CA ALA A 245 5.90 -39.15 27.78
C ALA A 245 4.40 -39.37 27.53
N LEU A 246 3.68 -38.27 27.32
CA LEU A 246 2.37 -38.32 26.69
C LEU A 246 2.53 -38.87 25.26
N PRO A 247 1.59 -39.69 24.76
CA PRO A 247 1.64 -40.19 23.39
C PRO A 247 1.68 -39.03 22.40
N ALA A 248 2.66 -39.09 21.49
CA ALA A 248 2.83 -38.11 20.43
C ALA A 248 1.52 -38.00 19.63
N ARG A 249 0.95 -36.79 19.65
CA ARG A 249 -0.12 -36.40 18.73
C ARG A 249 0.47 -36.51 17.33
N GLN A 250 -0.04 -37.46 16.52
CA GLN A 250 0.38 -37.65 15.14
C GLN A 250 0.36 -36.30 14.42
N ALA A 251 1.54 -35.86 13.99
CA ALA A 251 1.65 -34.70 13.13
C ALA A 251 0.90 -35.01 11.82
N PRO A 252 0.07 -34.09 11.31
CA PRO A 252 -0.54 -34.26 10.00
C PRO A 252 0.57 -34.42 8.95
N LEU A 253 0.38 -35.40 8.07
CA LEU A 253 1.30 -35.69 6.98
C LEU A 253 1.58 -34.40 6.18
N PRO A 254 2.85 -34.11 5.84
CA PRO A 254 3.20 -33.00 4.97
C PRO A 254 2.48 -33.19 3.63
N GLY A 255 1.56 -32.29 3.30
CA GLY A 255 0.83 -32.28 2.02
C GLY A 255 -0.70 -32.27 2.11
N SER A 256 -1.30 -32.29 3.30
CA SER A 256 -2.76 -32.10 3.42
C SER A 256 -3.11 -30.61 3.38
N PRO A 257 -3.97 -30.14 2.47
CA PRO A 257 -4.44 -28.76 2.48
C PRO A 257 -5.19 -28.47 3.79
N PRO A 258 -5.06 -27.25 4.34
CA PRO A 258 -5.74 -26.87 5.57
C PRO A 258 -7.25 -27.03 5.40
N LEU A 259 -7.90 -27.70 6.36
CA LEU A 259 -9.36 -27.81 6.42
C LEU A 259 -9.96 -26.40 6.45
N PRO A 260 -10.96 -26.10 5.61
CA PRO A 260 -11.61 -24.80 5.63
C PRO A 260 -12.26 -24.56 6.99
N PRO A 261 -12.21 -23.31 7.51
CA PRO A 261 -12.85 -22.97 8.77
C PRO A 261 -14.34 -23.32 8.71
N ARG A 262 -14.80 -24.04 9.73
CA ARG A 262 -16.21 -24.43 9.88
C ARG A 262 -17.05 -23.15 9.94
N GLN A 263 -17.85 -22.89 8.91
CA GLN A 263 -18.71 -21.72 8.86
C GLN A 263 -19.70 -21.77 10.03
N ALA A 264 -19.77 -20.67 10.79
CA ALA A 264 -20.76 -20.52 11.83
C ALA A 264 -22.17 -20.54 11.20
N PRO A 265 -23.18 -21.13 11.86
CA PRO A 265 -24.55 -21.11 11.39
C PRO A 265 -25.01 -19.66 11.17
N LEU A 266 -25.54 -19.36 9.98
CA LEU A 266 -26.10 -18.06 9.69
C LEU A 266 -27.28 -17.78 10.65
N PRO A 267 -27.38 -16.57 11.23
CA PRO A 267 -28.51 -16.21 12.05
C PRO A 267 -29.80 -16.25 11.21
N PRO A 268 -30.95 -16.65 11.80
CA PRO A 268 -32.22 -16.71 11.11
C PRO A 268 -32.60 -15.33 10.55
N LYS A 269 -33.04 -15.29 9.28
CA LYS A 269 -33.55 -14.07 8.62
C LYS A 269 -34.68 -13.47 9.45
N ARG A 270 -34.57 -12.19 9.81
CA ARG A 270 -35.68 -11.44 10.41
C ARG A 270 -36.82 -11.34 9.40
N PRO A 271 -38.09 -11.48 9.82
CA PRO A 271 -39.24 -11.23 8.96
C PRO A 271 -39.26 -9.75 8.53
N PRO A 272 -39.79 -9.45 7.33
CA PRO A 272 -39.93 -8.09 6.84
C PRO A 272 -40.91 -7.29 7.73
N PRO A 273 -40.71 -5.97 7.89
CA PRO A 273 -41.65 -5.12 8.59
C PRO A 273 -43.02 -5.08 7.88
N PRO A 274 -44.12 -4.93 8.62
CA PRO A 274 -45.45 -4.79 8.02
C PRO A 274 -45.53 -3.51 7.17
N PRO A 275 -46.34 -3.50 6.10
CA PRO A 275 -46.53 -2.32 5.28
C PRO A 275 -47.19 -1.17 6.07
N PRO A 276 -46.89 0.10 5.76
CA PRO A 276 -47.54 1.23 6.38
C PRO A 276 -49.04 1.27 6.04
N PRO A 277 -49.89 1.82 6.93
CA PRO A 277 -51.31 2.02 6.65
C PRO A 277 -51.49 2.95 5.44
N ARG A 278 -52.45 2.62 4.57
CA ARG A 278 -52.85 3.48 3.45
C ARG A 278 -53.76 4.58 4.02
N GLU A 279 -53.37 5.83 3.81
CA GLU A 279 -54.25 7.02 3.97
C GLU A 279 -55.09 7.25 2.72
#